data_AF-A0A352HRP1-F1
#
_entry.id   AF-A0A352HRP1-F1
#
_cell.length_a   1.000
_cell.length_b   1.000
_cell.length_c   1.000
_cell.angle_alpha   90.00
_cell.angle_beta   90.00
_cell.angle_gamma   90.00
#
_symmetry.space_group_name_H-M   'P 1'
#
loop_
_entity.id
_entity.type
_entity.pdbx_description
1 polymer ?
#
loop_
_entity_poly.entity_id
_entity_poly.type
_entity_poly.pdbx_seq_one_letter_code
_entity_poly.pdbx_strand_id
1 'polypeptide(L)'
;MRITTIARNKYDEFSRSHSGKTPAVVLAKIKWRDTAEEHEYFLSLDDCWLDTDNNEYRHTEEYGDLTEEQIFYHLESIDNLYSLCDVSCEDFVIKEIIGFY
;
A
#
# COMPACT_ATOMS: atom_id res chain seq x y z
N MET A 1 17.06 16.70 9.37
CA MET A 1 16.82 15.28 9.67
C MET A 1 15.51 14.89 9.00
N ARG A 2 15.53 14.03 7.98
CA ARG A 2 14.29 13.42 7.50
C ARG A 2 13.88 12.42 8.57
N ILE A 3 12.72 12.61 9.20
CA ILE A 3 12.15 11.61 10.10
C ILE A 3 11.70 10.47 9.18
N THR A 4 12.50 9.41 9.11
CA THR A 4 12.11 8.20 8.40
C THR A 4 10.93 7.60 9.16
N THR A 5 9.74 7.61 8.55
CA THR A 5 8.51 7.08 9.15
C THR A 5 8.61 5.56 9.29
N ILE A 6 7.83 4.95 10.20
CA ILE A 6 7.82 3.48 10.38
C ILE A 6 7.48 2.78 9.07
N ALA A 7 6.49 3.31 8.33
CA ALA A 7 6.16 2.88 6.97
C ALA A 7 7.38 2.87 6.04
N ARG A 8 8.19 3.93 6.08
CA ARG A 8 9.37 4.04 5.23
C ARG A 8 10.43 2.97 5.49
N ASN A 9 10.69 2.64 6.77
CA ASN A 9 11.62 1.57 7.10
C ASN A 9 11.15 0.20 6.57
N LYS A 10 9.84 -0.08 6.65
CA LYS A 10 9.27 -1.33 6.16
C LYS A 10 9.35 -1.43 4.63
N TYR A 11 9.12 -0.32 3.93
CA TYR A 11 9.35 -0.23 2.48
C TYR A 11 10.81 -0.55 2.12
N ASP A 12 11.77 0.10 2.77
CA ASP A 12 13.19 -0.08 2.47
C ASP A 12 13.65 -1.52 2.76
N GLU A 13 13.10 -2.17 3.78
CA GLU A 13 13.34 -3.59 4.09
C GLU A 13 12.81 -4.51 2.99
N PHE A 14 11.57 -4.27 2.53
CA PHE A 14 10.96 -5.02 1.43
C PHE A 14 11.78 -4.89 0.15
N SER A 15 12.09 -3.64 -0.25
CA SER A 15 12.83 -3.33 -1.48
C SER A 15 14.20 -4.02 -1.53
N ARG A 16 14.89 -4.14 -0.39
CA ARG A 16 16.18 -4.85 -0.28
C ARG A 16 16.02 -6.37 -0.35
N SER A 17 14.99 -6.92 0.27
CA SER A 17 14.81 -8.36 0.43
C SER A 17 14.16 -9.04 -0.78
N HIS A 18 13.39 -8.27 -1.56
CA HIS A 18 12.56 -8.77 -2.66
C HIS A 18 12.84 -8.03 -3.98
N SER A 19 14.10 -7.67 -4.23
CA SER A 19 14.54 -6.99 -5.46
C SER A 19 13.99 -7.69 -6.71
N GLY A 20 13.08 -7.02 -7.42
CA GLY A 20 12.47 -7.50 -8.68
C GLY A 20 11.10 -8.16 -8.54
N LYS A 21 10.55 -8.31 -7.33
CA LYS A 21 9.14 -8.68 -7.12
C LYS A 21 8.35 -7.43 -6.71
N THR A 22 7.41 -7.02 -7.55
CA THR A 22 6.45 -5.98 -7.20
C THR A 22 5.25 -6.67 -6.54
N PRO A 23 4.93 -6.37 -5.27
CA PRO A 23 3.71 -6.84 -4.65
C PRO A 23 2.53 -6.16 -5.35
N ALA A 24 1.41 -6.87 -5.46
CA ALA A 24 0.21 -6.32 -6.07
C ALA A 24 -0.52 -5.41 -5.09
N VAL A 25 -0.47 -5.72 -3.79
CA VAL A 25 -1.19 -5.01 -2.74
C VAL A 25 -0.30 -4.78 -1.52
N VAL A 26 -0.52 -3.66 -0.83
CA VAL A 26 0.05 -3.39 0.49
C VAL A 26 -1.06 -3.15 1.50
N LEU A 27 -0.96 -3.78 2.66
CA LEU A 27 -1.80 -3.45 3.82
C LEU A 27 -1.10 -2.36 4.62
N ALA A 28 -1.76 -1.23 4.79
CA ALA A 28 -1.19 -0.05 5.44
C ALA A 28 -2.12 0.50 6.51
N LYS A 29 -1.54 0.96 7.62
CA LYS A 29 -2.25 1.75 8.61
C LYS A 29 -2.24 3.21 8.19
N ILE A 30 -3.40 3.75 7.90
CA ILE A 30 -3.59 5.12 7.45
C ILE A 30 -4.22 5.94 8.56
N LYS A 31 -3.72 7.17 8.73
CA LYS A 31 -4.33 8.19 9.57
C LYS A 31 -4.97 9.27 8.70
N TRP A 32 -6.28 9.47 8.86
CA TRP A 32 -7.00 10.58 8.26
C TRP A 32 -6.63 11.90 8.92
N ARG A 33 -6.41 12.94 8.12
CA ARG A 33 -6.02 14.25 8.65
C ARG A 33 -7.19 14.98 9.31
N ASP A 34 -8.38 14.84 8.74
CA ASP A 34 -9.58 15.56 9.21
C ASP A 34 -10.16 14.98 10.49
N THR A 35 -10.26 13.65 10.58
CA THR A 35 -10.87 12.96 11.72
C THR A 35 -9.84 12.50 12.75
N ALA A 36 -8.54 12.50 12.39
CA ALA A 36 -7.46 11.88 13.15
C ALA A 36 -7.65 10.37 13.42
N GLU A 37 -8.64 9.73 12.80
CA GLU A 37 -8.89 8.30 12.91
C GLU A 37 -7.81 7.51 12.19
N GLU A 38 -7.49 6.34 12.75
CA GLU A 38 -6.52 5.41 12.17
C GLU A 38 -7.22 4.10 11.82
N HIS A 39 -7.04 3.64 10.59
CA HIS A 39 -7.59 2.37 10.15
C HIS A 39 -6.66 1.66 9.17
N GLU A 40 -6.87 0.36 9.02
CA GLU A 40 -6.09 -0.49 8.12
C GLU A 40 -6.78 -0.54 6.77
N TYR A 41 -6.00 -0.36 5.71
CA TYR A 41 -6.50 -0.33 4.35
C TYR A 41 -5.55 -1.06 3.42
N PHE A 42 -6.14 -1.75 2.44
CA PHE A 42 -5.39 -2.26 1.30
C PHE A 42 -5.19 -1.15 0.27
N LEU A 43 -3.96 -1.03 -0.23
CA LEU A 43 -3.60 -0.13 -1.34
C LEU A 43 -3.09 -1.00 -2.48
N SER A 44 -3.62 -0.83 -3.69
CA SER A 44 -3.09 -1.54 -4.85
C SER A 44 -1.87 -0.82 -5.41
N LEU A 45 -0.88 -1.59 -5.84
CA LEU A 45 0.42 -1.14 -6.37
C LEU A 45 0.56 -1.46 -7.86
N ASP A 46 -0.50 -1.92 -8.50
CA ASP A 46 -0.59 -2.26 -9.91
C ASP A 46 -1.37 -1.20 -10.70
N ASP A 47 -1.00 -1.05 -11.98
CA ASP A 47 -1.67 -0.18 -12.96
C ASP A 47 -2.87 -0.88 -13.61
N CYS A 48 -3.04 -2.18 -13.33
CA CYS A 48 -4.08 -3.01 -13.94
C CYS A 48 -5.38 -2.94 -13.13
N TRP A 49 -6.16 -1.89 -13.37
CA TRP A 49 -7.60 -1.90 -13.08
C TRP A 49 -8.40 -2.31 -14.32
N LEU A 50 -7.96 -3.38 -14.98
CA LEU A 50 -8.65 -3.88 -16.15
C LEU A 50 -9.71 -4.88 -15.71
N ASP A 51 -10.96 -4.45 -15.92
CA ASP A 51 -12.25 -5.15 -15.92
C ASP A 51 -12.23 -6.39 -16.85
N THR A 52 -11.24 -7.25 -16.64
CA THR A 52 -10.92 -8.43 -17.42
C THR A 52 -10.78 -9.57 -16.43
N ASP A 53 -11.31 -10.74 -16.79
CA ASP A 53 -11.54 -11.92 -15.95
C ASP A 53 -10.32 -12.48 -15.16
N ASN A 54 -9.15 -11.82 -15.19
CA ASN A 54 -7.95 -12.18 -14.44
C ASN A 54 -7.78 -11.32 -13.16
N ASN A 55 -8.60 -11.61 -12.15
CA ASN A 55 -8.43 -11.13 -10.77
C ASN A 55 -7.25 -11.79 -10.02
N GLU A 56 -6.38 -12.52 -10.72
CA GLU A 56 -5.33 -13.37 -10.13
C GLU A 56 -4.34 -12.59 -9.24
N TYR A 57 -4.20 -11.28 -9.46
CA TYR A 57 -3.24 -10.42 -8.75
C TYR A 57 -3.74 -9.92 -7.39
N ARG A 58 -5.02 -10.14 -7.04
CA ARG A 58 -5.62 -9.67 -5.77
C ARG A 58 -5.89 -10.79 -4.78
N HIS A 59 -5.52 -12.02 -5.15
CA HIS A 59 -5.52 -13.15 -4.23
C HIS A 59 -4.31 -13.05 -3.31
N THR A 60 -4.56 -12.83 -2.03
CA THR A 60 -3.53 -12.89 -1.00
C THR A 60 -3.67 -14.21 -0.25
N GLU A 61 -2.55 -14.85 0.13
CA GLU A 61 -2.60 -16.11 0.88
C GLU A 61 -3.35 -15.97 2.21
N GLU A 62 -3.34 -14.77 2.79
CA GLU A 62 -3.91 -14.47 4.12
C GLU A 62 -5.37 -13.99 4.06
N TYR A 63 -5.73 -13.16 3.07
CA TYR A 63 -7.06 -12.52 2.98
C TYR A 63 -7.91 -13.03 1.82
N GLY A 64 -7.38 -13.95 0.99
CA GLY A 64 -8.06 -14.45 -0.20
C GLY A 64 -8.20 -13.38 -1.27
N ASP A 65 -9.25 -13.46 -2.07
CA ASP A 65 -9.53 -12.53 -3.17
C ASP A 65 -10.04 -11.19 -2.62
N LEU A 66 -9.28 -10.12 -2.85
CA LEU A 66 -9.69 -8.76 -2.48
C LEU A 66 -10.63 -8.15 -3.53
N THR A 67 -11.74 -7.59 -3.08
CA THR A 67 -12.67 -6.82 -3.91
C THR A 67 -12.26 -5.35 -4.02
N GLU A 68 -12.84 -4.63 -4.97
CA GLU A 68 -12.66 -3.17 -5.10
C GLU A 68 -13.03 -2.43 -3.81
N GLU A 69 -14.15 -2.80 -3.17
CA GLU A 69 -14.61 -2.15 -1.94
C GLU A 69 -13.63 -2.30 -0.78
N GLN A 70 -12.74 -3.28 -0.84
CA GLN A 70 -11.70 -3.52 0.16
C GLN A 70 -10.40 -2.75 -0.14
N ILE A 71 -10.22 -2.27 -1.37
CA ILE A 71 -9.06 -1.47 -1.77
C ILE A 71 -9.40 0.01 -1.62
N PHE A 72 -8.64 0.69 -0.76
CA PHE A 72 -8.86 2.10 -0.45
C PHE A 72 -8.29 3.04 -1.52
N TYR A 73 -7.12 2.72 -2.05
CA TYR A 73 -6.39 3.62 -2.92
C TYR A 73 -5.52 2.87 -3.92
N HIS A 74 -5.48 3.38 -5.15
CA HIS A 74 -4.67 2.84 -6.23
C HIS A 74 -3.42 3.69 -6.40
N LEU A 75 -2.26 3.07 -6.19
CA LEU A 75 -0.96 3.72 -6.30
C LEU A 75 -0.30 3.50 -7.64
N GLU A 76 -0.78 2.58 -8.48
CA GLU A 76 -0.26 2.26 -9.83
C GLU A 76 1.17 1.68 -9.84
N SER A 77 1.98 1.95 -8.82
CA SER A 77 3.34 1.45 -8.68
C SER A 77 3.85 1.48 -7.24
N ILE A 78 4.82 0.62 -6.95
CA ILE A 78 5.58 0.62 -5.71
C ILE A 78 6.42 1.90 -5.50
N ASP A 79 6.78 2.61 -6.57
CA ASP A 79 7.51 3.90 -6.46
C ASP A 79 6.60 5.03 -5.96
N ASN A 80 5.30 4.95 -6.24
CA ASN A 80 4.32 5.87 -5.67
C ASN A 80 4.12 5.61 -4.17
N LEU A 81 4.20 4.36 -3.72
CA LEU A 81 4.20 4.02 -2.29
C LEU A 81 5.42 4.62 -1.55
N TYR A 82 6.61 4.56 -2.17
CA TYR A 82 7.82 5.21 -1.65
C TYR A 82 7.56 6.69 -1.39
N SER A 83 6.96 7.36 -2.36
CA SER A 83 6.68 8.80 -2.30
C SER A 83 5.67 9.11 -1.20
N LEU A 84 4.63 8.30 -1.03
CA LEU A 84 3.63 8.47 0.04
C LEU A 84 4.14 8.14 1.45
N CYS A 85 5.18 7.32 1.59
CA CYS A 85 5.80 7.06 2.89
C CYS A 85 6.52 8.32 3.43
N ASP A 86 7.04 9.17 2.53
CA ASP A 86 7.82 10.37 2.85
C ASP A 86 6.98 11.66 2.73
N VAL A 87 5.98 11.67 1.86
CA VAL A 87 5.12 12.81 1.57
C VAL A 87 3.72 12.48 2.02
N SER A 88 3.20 13.26 2.97
CA SER A 88 1.79 13.15 3.33
C SER A 88 0.90 13.55 2.17
N CYS A 89 -0.11 12.74 1.86
CA CYS A 89 -1.23 13.16 1.03
C CYS A 89 -2.02 14.29 1.73
N GLU A 90 -2.78 15.07 0.96
CA GLU A 90 -3.65 16.14 1.49
C GLU A 90 -4.65 15.59 2.51
N ASP A 91 -5.16 14.37 2.27
CA ASP A 91 -6.25 13.80 3.06
C ASP A 91 -5.76 12.83 4.16
N PHE A 92 -4.63 12.15 3.94
CA PHE A 92 -4.16 11.10 4.83
C PHE A 92 -2.64 10.93 4.91
N VAL A 93 -2.19 10.19 5.93
CA VAL A 93 -0.79 9.82 6.14
C VAL A 93 -0.67 8.32 6.36
N ILE A 94 0.25 7.67 5.64
CA ILE A 94 0.64 6.29 5.92
C ILE A 94 1.49 6.28 7.19
N LYS A 95 0.97 5.70 8.26
CA LYS A 95 1.66 5.58 9.56
C LYS A 95 2.61 4.40 9.56
N GLU A 96 2.16 3.29 9.00
CA GLU A 96 2.84 2.00 9.03
C GLU A 96 2.42 1.16 7.83
N ILE A 97 3.36 0.37 7.31
CA ILE A 97 3.06 -0.71 6.37
C ILE A 97 3.07 -2.00 7.18
N ILE A 98 1.96 -2.73 7.13
CA ILE A 98 1.75 -3.97 7.88
C ILE A 98 2.33 -5.14 7.08
N GLY A 99 1.99 -5.22 5.79
CA GLY A 99 2.41 -6.32 4.93
C GLY A 99 2.36 -5.97 3.44
N PHE A 100 3.16 -6.71 2.67
CA PHE A 100 3.18 -6.68 1.20
C PHE A 100 2.69 -8.04 0.71
N TYR A 101 1.80 -8.03 -0.28
CA TYR A 101 1.13 -9.21 -0.82
C TYR A 101 1.20 -9.22 -2.35
#